data_AF-G3PDQ4-F1
#
_entry.id   AF-G3PDQ4-F1
#
_cell.length_a   1.000
_cell.length_b   1.000
_cell.length_c   1.000
_cell.angle_alpha   90.00
_cell.angle_beta   90.00
_cell.angle_gamma   90.00
#
_symmetry.space_group_name_H-M   'P 1'
#
loop_
_entity.id
_entity.type
_entity.pdbx_description
1 polymer ?
#
loop_
_entity_poly.entity_id
_entity_poly.type
_entity_poly.pdbx_seq_one_letter_code
_entity_poly.pdbx_strand_id
1 'polypeptide(L)'
;SFLRRTSRASSWPPQELYVLPRAGHSGVEVRPAVAADRPALCDLVKDLRLSEALLQDLDRFYESRRDPDAEYICAHYNIENFIYFSHHRREELAQIRHLVLKSSFQHLGRHLFKEVLRLAGRSCLFHRMYPSIQGQERTQNSCIHHLDVVLDYAVPVRPRRQILYPLEELGINAPSRRITEHQAPFALSLISRKLTLEPKVTVNARIVVVGASNTGLSFLEVLCLW
;
A
#
# COMPACT_ATOMS: atom_id res chain seq x y z
N SER A 1 -19.54 7.14 -20.57
CA SER A 1 -19.06 6.78 -21.91
C SER A 1 -17.61 7.24 -22.06
N PHE A 2 -16.71 6.36 -22.55
CA PHE A 2 -15.33 6.74 -22.86
C PHE A 2 -15.29 7.38 -24.24
N LEU A 3 -14.67 8.55 -24.37
CA LEU A 3 -14.47 9.18 -25.67
C LEU A 3 -13.06 8.84 -26.17
N ARG A 4 -12.99 8.00 -27.20
CA ARG A 4 -11.71 7.71 -27.87
C ARG A 4 -11.31 8.91 -28.71
N ARG A 5 -10.19 9.57 -28.38
CA ARG A 5 -9.56 10.57 -29.25
C ARG A 5 -8.40 9.92 -30.00
N THR A 6 -8.53 9.85 -31.32
CA THR A 6 -7.45 9.47 -32.21
C THR A 6 -6.40 10.57 -32.24
N SER A 7 -5.12 10.19 -32.16
CA SER A 7 -4.01 11.15 -32.23
C SER A 7 -3.96 11.79 -33.63
N ARG A 8 -3.40 13.00 -33.75
CA ARG A 8 -3.14 13.61 -35.06
C ARG A 8 -1.95 12.89 -35.70
N ALA A 9 -1.91 12.82 -37.03
CA ALA A 9 -0.89 12.08 -37.79
C ALA A 9 0.59 12.42 -37.44
N SER A 10 0.84 13.52 -36.73
CA SER A 10 2.17 13.97 -36.30
C SER A 10 2.55 13.64 -34.85
N SER A 11 1.67 13.05 -34.03
CA SER A 11 2.01 12.72 -32.63
C SER A 11 2.79 11.41 -32.52
N TRP A 12 4.04 11.51 -32.09
CA TRP A 12 4.89 10.38 -31.68
C TRP A 12 5.12 10.42 -30.17
N PRO A 13 4.86 9.33 -29.44
CA PRO A 13 4.38 8.02 -29.93
C PRO A 13 2.88 8.04 -30.31
N PRO A 14 2.39 7.07 -31.11
CA PRO A 14 0.96 6.89 -31.37
C PRO A 14 0.25 6.41 -30.10
N GLN A 15 -0.05 7.35 -29.22
CA GLN A 15 -0.80 7.09 -27.99
C GLN A 15 -2.28 7.33 -28.26
N GLU A 16 -3.10 6.31 -27.99
CA GLU A 16 -4.55 6.46 -28.00
C GLU A 16 -4.98 7.19 -26.71
N LEU A 17 -5.59 8.38 -26.87
CA LEU A 17 -6.06 9.16 -25.74
C LEU A 17 -7.52 8.79 -25.43
N TYR A 18 -7.72 8.07 -24.34
CA TYR A 18 -9.06 7.84 -23.79
C TYR A 18 -9.42 9.01 -22.88
N VAL A 19 -10.37 9.84 -23.31
CA VAL A 19 -10.86 10.96 -22.51
C VAL A 19 -12.14 10.54 -21.81
N LEU A 20 -12.13 10.54 -20.48
CA LEU A 20 -13.33 10.38 -19.68
C LEU A 20 -13.81 11.78 -19.24
N PRO A 21 -14.98 12.26 -19.71
CA PRO A 21 -15.55 13.51 -19.22
C PRO A 21 -15.82 13.41 -17.71
N ARG A 22 -15.51 14.47 -16.95
CA ARG A 22 -15.79 14.55 -15.49
C ARG A 22 -17.26 14.25 -15.13
N ALA A 23 -18.19 14.40 -16.09
CA ALA A 23 -19.62 14.12 -15.92
C ALA A 23 -19.99 12.62 -16.03
N GLY A 24 -19.04 11.72 -16.34
CA GLY A 24 -19.33 10.31 -16.64
C GLY A 24 -19.62 9.42 -15.42
N HIS A 25 -19.37 9.90 -14.21
CA HIS A 25 -19.71 9.21 -12.97
C HIS A 25 -20.52 10.16 -12.08
N SER A 26 -21.84 10.02 -12.09
CA SER A 26 -22.68 10.49 -11.00
C SER A 26 -22.26 9.75 -9.73
N GLY A 27 -21.83 10.47 -8.70
CA GLY A 27 -21.56 10.04 -7.31
C GLY A 27 -21.01 8.61 -7.12
N VAL A 28 -19.73 8.47 -6.79
CA VAL A 28 -19.20 7.18 -6.29
C VAL A 28 -19.53 7.05 -4.81
N GLU A 29 -20.29 6.02 -4.46
CA GLU A 29 -20.58 5.65 -3.07
C GLU A 29 -19.60 4.56 -2.62
N VAL A 30 -18.94 4.80 -1.48
CA VAL A 30 -18.05 3.82 -0.85
C VAL A 30 -18.73 3.29 0.41
N ARG A 31 -18.81 1.96 0.54
CA ARG A 31 -19.38 1.29 1.72
C ARG A 31 -18.52 0.09 2.13
N PRO A 32 -18.64 -0.39 3.39
CA PRO A 32 -18.04 -1.66 3.79
C PRO A 32 -18.53 -2.81 2.91
N ALA A 33 -17.63 -3.76 2.64
CA ALA A 33 -17.96 -4.97 1.90
C ALA A 33 -18.83 -5.91 2.74
N VAL A 34 -19.79 -6.55 2.10
CA VAL A 34 -20.66 -7.56 2.71
C VAL A 34 -20.50 -8.90 1.98
N ALA A 35 -20.86 -9.99 2.64
CA ALA A 35 -20.75 -11.34 2.05
C ALA A 35 -21.48 -11.47 0.68
N ALA A 36 -22.55 -10.70 0.48
CA ALA A 36 -23.30 -10.66 -0.78
C ALA A 36 -22.50 -10.08 -1.96
N ASP A 37 -21.40 -9.35 -1.72
CA ASP A 37 -20.56 -8.79 -2.78
C ASP A 37 -19.66 -9.85 -3.43
N ARG A 38 -19.55 -11.05 -2.84
CA ARG A 38 -18.62 -12.10 -3.26
C ARG A 38 -18.74 -12.49 -4.74
N PRO A 39 -19.93 -12.71 -5.32
CA PRO A 39 -20.05 -13.06 -6.75
C PRO A 39 -19.54 -11.95 -7.67
N ALA A 40 -19.88 -10.68 -7.38
CA ALA A 40 -19.42 -9.55 -8.16
C ALA A 40 -17.89 -9.35 -8.06
N LEU A 41 -17.32 -9.64 -6.89
CA LEU A 41 -15.86 -9.64 -6.70
C LEU A 41 -15.19 -10.77 -7.50
N CYS A 42 -15.74 -11.98 -7.50
CA CYS A 42 -15.25 -13.09 -8.34
C CYS A 42 -15.19 -12.67 -9.82
N ASP A 43 -16.25 -12.06 -10.34
CA ASP A 43 -16.30 -11.57 -11.72
C ASP A 43 -15.29 -10.46 -12.01
N LEU A 44 -15.02 -9.59 -11.03
CA LEU A 44 -14.04 -8.51 -11.15
C LEU A 44 -12.60 -9.05 -11.19
N VAL A 45 -12.31 -10.09 -10.41
CA VAL A 45 -10.95 -10.61 -10.25
C VAL A 45 -10.63 -11.79 -11.15
N LYS A 46 -11.60 -12.35 -11.89
CA LYS A 46 -11.44 -13.58 -12.68
C LYS A 46 -10.22 -13.59 -13.61
N ASP A 47 -9.89 -12.44 -14.21
CA ASP A 47 -8.79 -12.30 -15.18
C ASP A 47 -7.44 -12.00 -14.49
N LEU A 48 -7.42 -11.91 -13.15
CA LEU A 48 -6.20 -11.61 -12.38
C LEU A 48 -5.45 -12.89 -12.06
N ARG A 49 -4.11 -12.85 -12.18
CA ARG A 49 -3.24 -14.00 -11.93
C ARG A 49 -3.33 -14.59 -10.51
N LEU A 50 -3.76 -13.79 -9.54
CA LEU A 50 -3.81 -14.15 -8.11
C LEU A 50 -5.23 -14.02 -7.55
N SER A 51 -6.22 -14.29 -8.41
CA SER A 51 -7.65 -14.20 -8.09
C SER A 51 -8.04 -15.15 -6.96
N GLU A 52 -7.58 -16.39 -7.00
CA GLU A 52 -7.87 -17.42 -5.98
C GLU A 52 -7.30 -17.04 -4.61
N ALA A 53 -6.04 -16.60 -4.55
CA ALA A 53 -5.40 -16.18 -3.31
C ALA A 53 -6.13 -14.96 -2.69
N LEU A 54 -6.50 -13.98 -3.51
CA LEU A 54 -7.31 -12.83 -3.06
C LEU A 54 -8.63 -13.29 -2.44
N LEU A 55 -9.35 -14.20 -3.10
CA LEU A 55 -10.66 -14.66 -2.62
C LEU A 55 -10.54 -15.46 -1.33
N GLN A 56 -9.53 -16.32 -1.20
CA GLN A 56 -9.24 -17.02 0.05
C GLN A 56 -8.92 -16.05 1.20
N ASP A 57 -8.17 -15.00 0.90
CA ASP A 57 -7.80 -14.00 1.89
C ASP A 57 -8.98 -13.08 2.27
N LEU A 58 -9.90 -12.84 1.34
CA LEU A 58 -11.19 -12.20 1.61
C LEU A 58 -12.07 -13.06 2.53
N ASP A 59 -12.15 -14.36 2.27
CA ASP A 59 -12.93 -15.30 3.11
C ASP A 59 -12.37 -15.34 4.54
N ARG A 60 -11.04 -15.42 4.70
CA ARG A 60 -10.35 -15.32 6.01
C ARG A 60 -10.62 -14.00 6.73
N PHE A 61 -10.71 -12.91 5.97
CA PHE A 61 -11.02 -11.60 6.54
C PHE A 61 -12.44 -11.56 7.11
N TYR A 62 -13.41 -12.16 6.43
CA TYR A 62 -14.79 -12.25 6.93
C TYR A 62 -14.91 -13.07 8.21
N GLU A 63 -14.10 -14.11 8.37
CA GLU A 63 -14.09 -14.98 9.55
C GLU A 63 -13.40 -14.34 10.76
N SER A 64 -12.21 -13.78 10.58
CA SER A 64 -11.33 -13.40 11.70
C SER A 64 -11.39 -11.93 12.08
N ARG A 65 -11.67 -11.02 11.12
CA ARG A 65 -11.64 -9.54 11.26
C ARG A 65 -10.43 -8.97 12.02
N ARG A 66 -9.32 -9.71 12.13
CA ARG A 66 -8.13 -9.33 12.91
C ARG A 66 -6.92 -9.22 12.03
N ASP A 67 -6.13 -8.19 12.31
CA ASP A 67 -4.81 -7.98 11.74
C ASP A 67 -3.77 -8.22 12.87
N PRO A 68 -3.12 -9.40 12.93
CA PRO A 68 -2.20 -9.76 14.00
C PRO A 68 -0.86 -8.98 13.94
N ASP A 69 -0.64 -8.23 12.87
CA ASP A 69 0.69 -7.82 12.43
C ASP A 69 1.08 -6.39 12.79
N ALA A 70 0.16 -5.62 13.37
CA ALA A 70 0.39 -4.23 13.76
C ALA A 70 1.51 -4.08 14.82
N GLU A 71 1.62 -5.04 15.74
CA GLU A 71 2.63 -5.03 16.81
C GLU A 71 4.05 -5.18 16.25
N TYR A 72 4.26 -6.15 15.36
CA TYR A 72 5.54 -6.34 14.66
C TYR A 72 5.93 -5.06 13.92
N ILE A 73 4.99 -4.47 13.18
CA ILE A 73 5.22 -3.28 12.36
C ILE A 73 5.61 -2.08 13.22
N CYS A 74 4.93 -1.85 14.35
CA CYS A 74 5.27 -0.77 15.28
C CYS A 74 6.65 -0.93 15.95
N ALA A 75 7.08 -2.18 16.18
CA ALA A 75 8.39 -2.45 16.75
C ALA A 75 9.52 -2.30 15.72
N HIS A 76 9.26 -2.67 14.46
CA HIS A 76 10.28 -2.76 13.43
C HIS A 76 10.41 -1.55 12.50
N TYR A 77 9.47 -0.61 12.52
CA TYR A 77 9.47 0.53 11.60
C TYR A 77 9.20 1.85 12.33
N ASN A 78 9.78 2.95 11.81
CA ASN A 78 9.64 4.29 12.37
C ASN A 78 8.33 4.97 11.92
N ILE A 79 7.20 4.35 12.25
CA ILE A 79 5.86 4.83 11.89
C ILE A 79 5.51 6.15 12.61
N GLU A 80 6.12 6.38 13.79
CA GLU A 80 5.92 7.58 14.62
C GLU A 80 6.21 8.89 13.87
N ASN A 81 7.07 8.84 12.86
CA ASN A 81 7.38 10.00 12.02
C ASN A 81 6.15 10.49 11.22
N PHE A 82 5.16 9.62 11.01
CA PHE A 82 3.99 9.90 10.19
C PHE A 82 2.67 9.92 10.97
N ILE A 83 2.69 9.47 12.23
CA ILE A 83 1.54 9.32 13.11
C ILE A 83 1.91 9.78 14.52
N TYR A 84 1.15 10.73 15.08
CA TYR A 84 1.30 11.09 16.50
C TYR A 84 0.61 10.05 17.39
N PHE A 85 1.40 9.23 18.10
CA PHE A 85 0.88 8.20 19.01
C PHE A 85 0.06 8.75 20.18
N SER A 86 0.17 10.05 20.48
CA SER A 86 -0.71 10.72 21.45
C SER A 86 -2.18 10.64 21.05
N HIS A 87 -2.49 10.48 19.76
CA HIS A 87 -3.86 10.54 19.23
C HIS A 87 -4.24 9.29 18.42
N HIS A 88 -3.33 8.33 18.30
CA HIS A 88 -3.51 7.13 17.50
C HIS A 88 -3.11 5.89 18.28
N ARG A 89 -4.07 5.01 18.55
CA ARG A 89 -3.78 3.70 19.15
C ARG A 89 -3.08 2.79 18.13
N ARG A 90 -2.22 1.89 18.61
CA ARG A 90 -1.54 0.88 17.78
C ARG A 90 -2.51 0.01 16.97
N GLU A 91 -3.74 -0.14 17.47
CA GLU A 91 -4.85 -0.85 16.86
C GLU A 91 -5.42 -0.13 15.61
N GLU A 92 -5.03 1.12 15.34
CA GLU A 92 -5.56 1.91 14.21
C GLU A 92 -4.77 1.71 12.90
N LEU A 93 -3.78 0.82 12.90
CA LEU A 93 -3.03 0.39 11.72
C LEU A 93 -3.74 -0.78 11.05
N ALA A 94 -3.86 -0.74 9.72
CA ALA A 94 -4.42 -1.84 8.94
C ALA A 94 -3.59 -2.16 7.70
N GLN A 95 -3.45 -3.44 7.38
CA GLN A 95 -2.72 -3.88 6.19
C GLN A 95 -3.56 -3.77 4.91
N ILE A 96 -2.96 -3.23 3.85
CA ILE A 96 -3.41 -3.39 2.47
C ILE A 96 -2.80 -4.67 1.93
N ARG A 97 -3.63 -5.71 1.83
CA ARG A 97 -3.22 -7.02 1.30
C ARG A 97 -3.46 -7.13 -0.20
N HIS A 98 -4.62 -6.70 -0.66
CA HIS A 98 -4.99 -6.68 -2.08
C HIS A 98 -5.63 -5.34 -2.42
N LEU A 99 -5.31 -4.82 -3.61
CA LEU A 99 -5.96 -3.64 -4.18
C LEU A 99 -6.21 -3.88 -5.66
N VAL A 100 -7.48 -3.81 -6.03
CA VAL A 100 -7.92 -3.90 -7.43
C VAL A 100 -8.73 -2.65 -7.72
N LEU A 101 -8.17 -1.76 -8.54
CA LEU A 101 -8.84 -0.54 -8.97
C LEU A 101 -8.81 -0.48 -10.49
N LYS A 102 -9.97 -0.31 -11.13
CA LYS A 102 -10.00 -0.09 -12.58
C LYS A 102 -9.34 1.25 -12.90
N SER A 103 -8.60 1.31 -14.01
CA SER A 103 -7.86 2.51 -14.44
C SER A 103 -8.74 3.78 -14.47
N SER A 104 -10.01 3.65 -14.84
CA SER A 104 -10.97 4.77 -14.86
C SER A 104 -11.20 5.44 -13.50
N PHE A 105 -10.95 4.75 -12.39
CA PHE A 105 -11.16 5.26 -11.03
C PHE A 105 -9.86 5.67 -10.32
N GLN A 106 -8.70 5.59 -10.98
CA GLN A 106 -7.40 5.97 -10.38
C GLN A 106 -7.37 7.43 -9.91
N HIS A 107 -8.02 8.32 -10.65
CA HIS A 107 -8.14 9.74 -10.28
C HIS A 107 -8.90 9.97 -8.96
N LEU A 108 -9.72 8.99 -8.52
CA LEU A 108 -10.42 9.03 -7.23
C LEU A 108 -9.60 8.39 -6.10
N GLY A 109 -8.38 7.90 -6.35
CA GLY A 109 -7.57 7.17 -5.37
C GLY A 109 -7.45 7.91 -4.03
N ARG A 110 -7.23 9.23 -4.06
CA ARG A 110 -7.21 10.07 -2.86
C ARG A 110 -8.49 9.98 -2.03
N HIS A 111 -9.65 10.07 -2.69
CA HIS A 111 -10.96 10.02 -2.03
C HIS A 111 -11.28 8.61 -1.55
N LEU A 112 -10.88 7.60 -2.32
CA LEU A 112 -11.03 6.20 -1.95
C LEU A 112 -10.25 5.89 -0.67
N PHE A 113 -8.97 6.25 -0.56
CA PHE A 113 -8.21 6.00 0.65
C PHE A 113 -8.75 6.76 1.87
N LYS A 114 -9.24 7.99 1.67
CA LYS A 114 -9.93 8.75 2.74
C LYS A 114 -11.16 8.00 3.25
N GLU A 115 -12.02 7.54 2.34
CA GLU A 115 -13.24 6.84 2.72
C GLU A 115 -12.95 5.46 3.31
N VAL A 116 -11.96 4.72 2.80
CA VAL A 116 -11.51 3.45 3.39
C VAL A 116 -11.06 3.66 4.83
N LEU A 117 -10.20 4.65 5.09
CA LEU A 117 -9.76 4.99 6.45
C LEU A 117 -10.93 5.40 7.35
N ARG A 118 -11.87 6.20 6.83
CA ARG A 118 -13.07 6.65 7.57
C ARG A 118 -13.98 5.48 7.93
N LEU A 119 -14.33 4.63 6.96
CA LEU A 119 -15.23 3.49 7.13
C LEU A 119 -14.64 2.39 7.99
N ALA A 120 -13.34 2.11 7.83
CA ALA A 120 -12.65 1.11 8.66
C ALA A 120 -12.37 1.61 10.09
N GLY A 121 -12.57 2.90 10.37
CA GLY A 121 -12.20 3.51 11.65
C GLY A 121 -10.69 3.44 11.91
N ARG A 122 -9.88 3.42 10.84
CA ARG A 122 -8.42 3.31 10.91
C ARG A 122 -7.77 4.65 10.62
N SER A 123 -6.56 4.81 11.14
CA SER A 123 -5.81 6.05 10.99
C SER A 123 -4.77 5.94 9.91
N CYS A 124 -4.20 4.74 9.74
CA CYS A 124 -3.23 4.46 8.70
C CYS A 124 -3.43 3.08 8.07
N LEU A 125 -3.11 3.02 6.79
CA LEU A 125 -2.97 1.79 6.04
C LEU A 125 -1.50 1.53 5.77
N PHE A 126 -1.04 0.30 5.85
CA PHE A 126 0.32 -0.07 5.46
C PHE A 126 0.34 -1.18 4.42
N HIS A 127 1.32 -1.15 3.53
CA HIS A 127 1.54 -2.19 2.54
C HIS A 127 2.97 -2.72 2.67
N ARG A 128 3.11 -4.05 2.65
CA ARG A 128 4.40 -4.74 2.70
C ARG A 128 4.81 -5.12 1.28
N MET A 129 6.00 -4.70 0.88
CA MET A 129 6.61 -5.05 -0.40
C MET A 129 7.83 -5.93 -0.15
N TYR A 130 7.74 -7.18 -0.60
CA TYR A 130 8.87 -8.11 -0.51
C TYR A 130 9.76 -7.98 -1.77
N PRO A 131 11.08 -7.85 -1.61
CA PRO A 131 11.99 -7.82 -2.75
C PRO A 131 11.89 -9.16 -3.51
N SER A 132 11.81 -9.09 -4.85
CA SER A 132 11.87 -10.28 -5.69
C SER A 132 13.32 -10.76 -5.76
N ILE A 133 13.71 -11.69 -4.89
CA ILE A 133 15.04 -12.32 -4.93
C ILE A 133 15.04 -13.30 -6.11
N GLN A 134 16.04 -13.18 -7.01
CA GLN A 134 16.18 -14.03 -8.19
C GLN A 134 16.14 -15.52 -7.82
N GLY A 135 15.22 -16.28 -8.42
CA GLY A 135 15.15 -17.74 -8.30
C GLY A 135 14.04 -18.30 -7.41
N GLN A 136 13.39 -17.48 -6.56
CA GLN A 136 12.13 -17.85 -5.94
C GLN A 136 10.98 -17.32 -6.79
N GLU A 137 10.06 -18.21 -7.17
CA GLU A 137 8.74 -17.80 -7.64
C GLU A 137 8.24 -16.74 -6.68
N ARG A 138 7.77 -15.62 -7.24
CA ARG A 138 7.03 -14.60 -6.51
C ARG A 138 5.97 -15.33 -5.68
N THR A 139 6.22 -15.56 -4.38
CA THR A 139 5.19 -15.76 -3.37
C THR A 139 4.48 -14.40 -3.19
N GLN A 140 3.96 -13.88 -4.29
CA GLN A 140 3.10 -12.72 -4.34
C GLN A 140 1.76 -13.17 -3.78
N ASN A 141 1.69 -13.25 -2.46
CA ASN A 141 0.44 -13.46 -1.74
C ASN A 141 -0.40 -12.17 -1.69
N SER A 142 0.06 -11.09 -2.35
CA SER A 142 -0.63 -9.82 -2.48
C SER A 142 -0.83 -9.50 -3.96
N CYS A 143 -2.06 -9.16 -4.34
CA CYS A 143 -2.34 -8.64 -5.67
C CYS A 143 -2.69 -7.16 -5.57
N ILE A 144 -1.71 -6.33 -5.91
CA ILE A 144 -1.90 -4.89 -6.05
C ILE A 144 -1.82 -4.58 -7.53
N HIS A 145 -2.98 -4.42 -8.15
CA HIS A 145 -3.09 -3.91 -9.50
C HIS A 145 -2.94 -2.40 -9.45
N HIS A 146 -2.04 -1.86 -10.26
CA HIS A 146 -1.64 -0.45 -10.25
C HIS A 146 -0.99 0.00 -8.93
N LEU A 147 0.18 -0.59 -8.63
CA LEU A 147 1.00 -0.21 -7.46
C LEU A 147 1.34 1.29 -7.45
N ASP A 148 1.42 1.92 -8.61
CA ASP A 148 1.53 3.37 -8.80
C ASP A 148 0.46 4.15 -8.03
N VAL A 149 -0.79 3.66 -7.98
CA VAL A 149 -1.85 4.32 -7.21
C VAL A 149 -1.54 4.29 -5.72
N VAL A 150 -1.04 3.18 -5.19
CA VAL A 150 -0.68 3.08 -3.77
C VAL A 150 0.52 3.97 -3.48
N LEU A 151 1.56 3.87 -4.31
CA LEU A 151 2.81 4.63 -4.15
C LEU A 151 2.60 6.13 -4.31
N ASP A 152 1.64 6.54 -5.14
CA ASP A 152 1.28 7.94 -5.27
C ASP A 152 0.83 8.49 -3.93
N TYR A 153 0.06 7.75 -3.11
CA TYR A 153 -0.48 8.21 -1.82
C TYR A 153 0.28 7.74 -0.58
N ALA A 154 1.18 6.78 -0.73
CA ALA A 154 1.94 6.22 0.36
C ALA A 154 3.32 6.87 0.47
N VAL A 155 3.85 6.88 1.69
CA VAL A 155 5.25 7.23 1.97
C VAL A 155 6.01 5.97 2.37
N PRO A 156 7.25 5.78 1.90
CA PRO A 156 8.08 4.70 2.40
C PRO A 156 8.46 4.95 3.86
N VAL A 157 8.54 3.89 4.66
CA VAL A 157 8.87 3.97 6.09
C VAL A 157 10.20 3.27 6.35
N ARG A 158 11.11 3.94 7.04
CA ARG A 158 12.40 3.37 7.42
C ARG A 158 12.25 2.26 8.47
N PRO A 159 12.96 1.13 8.31
CA PRO A 159 13.15 0.18 9.39
C PRO A 159 13.78 0.87 10.60
N ARG A 160 13.35 0.45 11.78
CA ARG A 160 13.91 0.84 13.07
C ARG A 160 15.09 -0.06 13.39
N ARG A 161 16.16 0.51 13.95
CA ARG A 161 17.28 -0.27 14.51
C ARG A 161 16.76 -1.14 15.65
N GLN A 162 16.86 -2.46 15.49
CA GLN A 162 16.37 -3.43 16.47
C GLN A 162 17.38 -3.65 17.59
N ILE A 163 16.86 -3.84 18.79
CA ILE A 163 17.63 -4.32 19.94
C ILE A 163 17.64 -5.84 19.88
N LEU A 164 18.83 -6.45 20.03
CA LEU A 164 18.95 -7.88 20.18
C LEU A 164 18.60 -8.25 21.62
N TYR A 165 17.47 -8.94 21.82
CA TYR A 165 17.01 -9.37 23.13
C TYR A 165 17.59 -10.76 23.47
N PRO A 166 18.37 -10.91 24.56
CA PRO A 166 18.80 -12.22 25.05
C PRO A 166 17.61 -12.95 25.71
N LEU A 167 16.79 -13.63 24.90
CA LEU A 167 15.51 -14.20 25.33
C LEU A 167 15.65 -15.23 26.46
N GLU A 168 16.74 -15.99 26.45
CA GLU A 168 17.04 -17.03 27.46
C GLU A 168 17.27 -16.41 28.85
N GLU A 169 17.99 -15.30 28.92
CA GLU A 169 18.31 -14.59 30.17
C GLU A 169 17.11 -13.80 30.70
N LEU A 170 16.30 -13.25 29.79
CA LEU A 170 15.16 -12.39 30.13
C LEU A 170 13.95 -13.19 30.66
N GLY A 171 13.77 -14.44 30.26
CA GLY A 171 12.67 -15.30 30.72
C GLY A 171 11.30 -14.62 30.59
N ILE A 172 10.62 -14.41 31.72
CA ILE A 172 9.28 -13.77 31.78
C ILE A 172 9.32 -12.28 31.36
N ASN A 173 10.47 -11.63 31.47
CA ASN A 173 10.65 -10.23 31.07
C ASN A 173 10.96 -10.07 29.58
N ALA A 174 11.06 -11.19 28.83
CA ALA A 174 11.31 -11.12 27.40
C ALA A 174 10.13 -10.45 26.68
N PRO A 175 10.39 -9.63 25.64
CA PRO A 175 9.33 -9.05 24.83
C PRO A 175 8.51 -10.13 24.11
N SER A 176 7.32 -9.74 23.65
CA SER A 176 6.40 -10.67 23.00
C SER A 176 7.04 -11.36 21.79
N ARG A 177 6.61 -12.61 21.51
CA ARG A 177 7.08 -13.36 20.34
C ARG A 177 6.81 -12.60 19.03
N ARG A 178 5.73 -11.84 18.96
CA ARG A 178 5.37 -11.01 17.79
C ARG A 178 6.37 -9.88 17.50
N ILE A 179 7.18 -9.49 18.49
CA ILE A 179 8.22 -8.48 18.34
C ILE A 179 9.58 -9.14 18.06
N THR A 180 9.79 -10.36 18.51
CA THR A 180 11.09 -11.05 18.40
C THR A 180 11.17 -12.04 17.24
N GLU A 181 10.04 -12.34 16.61
CA GLU A 181 9.94 -13.23 15.47
C GLU A 181 10.74 -12.69 14.27
N HIS A 182 11.61 -13.52 13.74
CA HIS A 182 12.37 -13.16 12.54
C HIS A 182 11.48 -13.34 11.31
N GLN A 183 11.13 -12.24 10.63
CA GLN A 183 10.43 -12.28 9.34
C GLN A 183 11.40 -12.02 8.18
N ALA A 184 11.02 -12.44 6.97
CA ALA A 184 11.77 -12.08 5.77
C ALA A 184 11.80 -10.55 5.58
N PRO A 185 12.91 -9.97 5.10
CA PRO A 185 13.01 -8.52 4.96
C PRO A 185 12.01 -7.99 3.91
N PHE A 186 11.31 -6.90 4.26
CA PHE A 186 10.38 -6.22 3.37
C PHE A 186 10.52 -4.70 3.46
N ALA A 187 10.09 -4.01 2.42
CA ALA A 187 9.87 -2.56 2.44
C ALA A 187 8.44 -2.27 2.91
N LEU A 188 8.27 -1.20 3.68
CA LEU A 188 6.98 -0.78 4.21
C LEU A 188 6.57 0.56 3.58
N SER A 189 5.37 0.60 3.02
CA SER A 189 4.72 1.83 2.56
C SER A 189 3.53 2.14 3.47
N LEU A 190 3.35 3.41 3.84
CA LEU A 190 2.31 3.86 4.75
C LEU A 190 1.45 4.94 4.11
N ILE A 191 0.13 4.80 4.20
CA ILE A 191 -0.84 5.83 3.85
C ILE A 191 -1.51 6.28 5.14
N SER A 192 -1.35 7.55 5.50
CA SER A 192 -1.99 8.12 6.69
C SER A 192 -3.12 9.08 6.33
N ARG A 193 -4.08 9.23 7.25
CA ARG A 193 -5.14 10.23 7.08
C ARG A 193 -4.57 11.63 6.85
N LYS A 194 -3.51 12.00 7.57
CA LYS A 194 -2.78 13.27 7.39
C LYS A 194 -2.27 13.42 5.96
N LEU A 195 -1.54 12.43 5.44
CA LEU A 195 -0.97 12.45 4.09
C LEU A 195 -2.04 12.51 2.98
N THR A 196 -3.21 11.91 3.22
CA THR A 196 -4.33 12.03 2.26
C THR A 196 -4.96 13.42 2.28
N LEU A 197 -4.85 14.19 3.36
CA LEU A 197 -5.42 15.54 3.49
C LEU A 197 -4.46 16.63 3.02
N GLU A 198 -3.16 16.42 3.13
CA GLU A 198 -2.15 17.37 2.70
C GLU A 198 -2.12 17.56 1.17
N PRO A 199 -1.99 18.80 0.67
CA PRO A 199 -1.79 19.07 -0.74
C PRO A 199 -0.39 18.61 -1.16
N LYS A 200 -0.28 17.91 -2.30
CA LYS A 200 1.01 17.51 -2.86
C LYS A 200 1.54 18.57 -3.79
N VAL A 201 2.80 18.93 -3.58
CA VAL A 201 3.56 19.78 -4.49
C VAL A 201 4.41 18.86 -5.37
N THR A 202 4.22 18.95 -6.68
CA THR A 202 5.04 18.21 -7.64
C THR A 202 6.35 18.96 -7.86
N VAL A 203 7.46 18.36 -7.47
CA VAL A 203 8.81 18.90 -7.75
C VAL A 203 9.32 18.28 -9.05
N ASN A 204 9.39 19.08 -10.11
CA ASN A 204 9.86 18.65 -11.43
C ASN A 204 11.39 18.69 -11.55
N ALA A 205 12.11 18.08 -10.60
CA ALA A 205 13.56 17.95 -10.65
C ALA A 205 13.97 16.67 -11.39
N ARG A 206 15.01 16.76 -12.23
CA ARG A 206 15.63 15.60 -12.87
C ARG A 206 16.98 15.33 -12.21
N ILE A 207 17.08 14.22 -11.50
CA ILE A 207 18.28 13.83 -10.77
C ILE A 207 18.83 12.57 -11.44
N VAL A 208 20.10 12.59 -11.84
CA VAL A 208 20.80 11.44 -12.41
C VAL A 208 21.86 10.99 -11.43
N VAL A 209 21.72 9.77 -10.91
CA VAL A 209 22.72 9.14 -10.04
C VAL A 209 23.50 8.12 -10.86
N VAL A 210 24.81 8.31 -10.95
CA VAL A 210 25.69 7.42 -11.72
C VAL A 210 26.46 6.53 -10.75
N GLY A 211 26.30 5.21 -10.90
CA GLY A 211 26.98 4.20 -10.10
C GLY A 211 26.14 3.65 -8.95
N ALA A 212 26.40 2.38 -8.59
CA ALA A 212 25.70 1.64 -7.54
C ALA A 212 26.51 1.58 -6.23
N SER A 213 27.28 2.63 -5.94
CA SER A 213 28.03 2.71 -4.69
C SER A 213 27.10 2.92 -3.49
N ASN A 214 27.57 2.55 -2.29
CA ASN A 214 26.84 2.81 -1.05
C ASN A 214 26.48 4.28 -0.87
N THR A 215 27.32 5.20 -1.36
CA THR A 215 27.06 6.65 -1.36
C THR A 215 25.90 7.01 -2.29
N GLY A 216 25.86 6.46 -3.51
CA GLY A 216 24.78 6.69 -4.47
C GLY A 216 23.44 6.13 -3.96
N LEU A 217 23.45 4.94 -3.38
CA LEU A 217 22.27 4.34 -2.76
C LEU A 217 21.79 5.12 -1.54
N SER A 218 22.71 5.52 -0.64
CA SER A 218 22.37 6.37 0.52
C SER A 218 21.76 7.70 0.09
N PHE A 219 22.27 8.31 -0.98
CA PHE A 219 21.72 9.53 -1.54
C PHE A 219 20.30 9.34 -2.07
N LEU A 220 20.05 8.27 -2.83
CA LEU A 220 18.69 7.93 -3.31
C LEU A 220 17.74 7.63 -2.14
N GLU A 221 18.22 6.91 -1.12
CA GLU A 221 17.45 6.64 0.09
C GLU A 221 17.00 7.95 0.76
N VAL A 222 17.91 8.93 0.87
CA VAL A 222 17.58 10.24 1.43
C VAL A 222 16.52 10.95 0.58
N LEU A 223 16.65 10.96 -0.75
CA LEU A 223 15.67 11.60 -1.64
C LEU A 223 14.28 10.95 -1.59
N CYS A 224 14.20 9.64 -1.45
CA CYS A 224 12.91 8.93 -1.43
C CYS A 224 12.19 9.01 -0.08
N LEU A 225 12.90 9.32 1.01
CA LEU A 225 12.38 9.30 2.39
C LEU A 225 12.32 10.69 3.05
N TRP A 226 12.53 11.75 2.26
CA TRP A 226 12.43 13.15 2.67
C TRP A 226 11.01 13.70 2.57
#